data_AF-A0A5D3D533-F1
#
_entry.id   AF-A0A5D3D533-F1
#
_cell.length_a   1.000
_cell.length_b   1.000
_cell.length_c   1.000
_cell.angle_alpha   90.00
_cell.angle_beta   90.00
_cell.angle_gamma   90.00
#
_symmetry.space_group_name_H-M   'P 1'
#
loop_
_entity.id
_entity.type
_entity.pdbx_description
1 polymer ?
#
loop_
_entity_poly.entity_id
_entity_poly.type
_entity_poly.pdbx_seq_one_letter_code
_entity_poly.pdbx_strand_id
1 'polypeptide(L)'
;MAVWGPTYPRKEAWLSFFAKLTSENVIWKAQWMSLKAVIYICGDFHSVPLLGPWGGKKRQAVCAWKSIRKIKDKGHYEGVTSEYETWQANRRNNIIDISREVVERGKETSFEQPNQRIEKSIKLKEKNRLLEQENEKLRKETSQWMDHLQNELEKTKSFLKNQDKLEKDLETSDKEMRRMNKANRSLKNEKTTLQATVGSEDEYIKDLENGKEYFLELVNDLNTSIGKRETQIMDLEAQNHSLRQTVDNLHLKMAERSEEYEILKNYVDSLHYQLTALQNSSKRITQEYESLNTDYVQMKVDYDLQTRDFQVLVERVDQTIEFLRMMSKRANGFAEWAADLRVKFFSMHPHADDLNKFLKMICRELGHFGRFH
;
A
#
# COMPACT_ATOMS: atom_id res chain seq x y z
N MET A 1 -0.01 -10.34 -63.03
CA MET A 1 1.30 -10.65 -63.66
C MET A 1 2.17 -9.42 -63.63
N ALA A 2 3.23 -9.41 -62.83
CA ALA A 2 4.22 -8.34 -62.84
C ALA A 2 5.35 -8.74 -63.80
N VAL A 3 5.51 -8.00 -64.89
CA VAL A 3 6.62 -8.17 -65.84
C VAL A 3 7.87 -7.56 -65.20
N TRP A 4 8.97 -8.32 -65.21
CA TRP A 4 10.21 -7.98 -64.51
C TRP A 4 11.32 -7.63 -65.53
N GLY A 5 11.99 -6.50 -65.33
CA GLY A 5 13.18 -6.09 -66.07
C GLY A 5 13.98 -5.12 -65.19
N PRO A 6 15.07 -5.59 -64.56
CA PRO A 6 16.39 -5.32 -65.12
C PRO A 6 17.43 -6.43 -64.87
N THR A 7 18.50 -6.41 -65.65
CA THR A 7 19.46 -7.50 -65.83
C THR A 7 20.31 -7.86 -64.59
N TYR A 8 20.41 -7.01 -63.56
CA TYR A 8 21.05 -7.37 -62.26
C TYR A 8 20.54 -6.48 -61.10
N PRO A 9 19.62 -6.96 -60.24
CA PRO A 9 19.16 -6.20 -59.07
C PRO A 9 20.15 -6.30 -57.88
N ARG A 10 20.40 -5.17 -57.20
CA ARG A 10 21.12 -5.15 -55.91
C ARG A 10 20.30 -5.83 -54.81
N LYS A 11 20.94 -6.26 -53.73
CA LYS A 11 20.33 -7.03 -52.62
C LYS A 11 19.09 -6.34 -52.03
N GLU A 12 19.10 -5.02 -51.99
CA GLU A 12 18.02 -4.18 -51.46
C GLU A 12 16.77 -4.23 -52.38
N ALA A 13 16.97 -4.33 -53.70
CA ALA A 13 15.88 -4.48 -54.66
C ALA A 13 15.19 -5.85 -54.56
N TRP A 14 15.96 -6.90 -54.23
CA TRP A 14 15.42 -8.22 -53.93
C TRP A 14 14.55 -8.21 -52.67
N LEU A 15 15.04 -7.61 -51.59
CA LEU A 15 14.29 -7.52 -50.33
C LEU A 15 12.99 -6.72 -50.51
N SER A 16 13.03 -5.64 -51.28
CA SER A 16 11.86 -4.82 -51.58
C SER A 16 10.85 -5.51 -52.51
N PHE A 17 11.31 -6.39 -53.40
CA PHE A 17 10.43 -7.23 -54.23
C PHE A 17 9.73 -8.31 -53.40
N PHE A 18 10.46 -9.04 -52.55
CA PHE A 18 9.88 -10.08 -51.70
C PHE A 18 8.90 -9.54 -50.67
N ALA A 19 9.16 -8.34 -50.14
CA ALA A 19 8.24 -7.66 -49.22
C ALA A 19 6.90 -7.28 -49.86
N LYS A 20 6.82 -7.23 -51.20
CA LYS A 20 5.61 -6.88 -51.97
C LYS A 20 4.82 -8.11 -52.45
N LEU A 21 5.29 -9.33 -52.17
CA LEU A 21 4.54 -10.54 -52.48
C LEU A 21 3.50 -10.80 -51.39
N THR A 22 2.22 -10.74 -51.77
CA THR A 22 1.10 -11.18 -50.94
C THR A 22 0.94 -12.71 -51.05
N SER A 23 0.22 -13.33 -50.12
CA SER A 23 -0.01 -14.79 -50.09
C SER A 23 -0.63 -15.35 -51.38
N GLU A 24 -1.33 -14.52 -52.15
CA GLU A 24 -1.92 -14.86 -53.46
C GLU A 24 -0.90 -14.90 -54.60
N ASN A 25 0.26 -14.25 -54.44
CA ASN A 25 1.33 -14.17 -55.43
C ASN A 25 2.36 -15.30 -55.30
N VAL A 26 2.17 -16.21 -54.33
CA VAL A 26 3.11 -17.29 -54.02
C VAL A 26 2.39 -18.63 -54.15
N ILE A 27 2.63 -19.34 -55.26
CA ILE A 27 2.19 -20.73 -55.41
C ILE A 27 3.11 -21.61 -54.58
N TRP A 28 2.66 -21.99 -53.38
CA TRP A 28 3.34 -22.97 -52.54
C TRP A 28 3.11 -24.38 -53.13
N LYS A 29 4.12 -24.96 -53.78
CA LYS A 29 4.08 -26.38 -54.16
C LYS A 29 4.52 -27.25 -52.99
N ALA A 30 3.66 -28.19 -52.62
CA ALA A 30 3.88 -29.14 -51.54
C ALA A 30 4.79 -30.33 -51.93
N GLN A 31 5.22 -31.04 -50.88
CA GLN A 31 6.38 -31.93 -50.73
C GLN A 31 6.36 -33.27 -51.52
N TRP A 32 5.49 -33.43 -52.52
CA TRP A 32 5.31 -34.70 -53.24
C TRP A 32 5.39 -34.60 -54.78
N MET A 33 5.83 -33.48 -55.36
CA MET A 33 6.12 -33.42 -56.80
C MET A 33 7.50 -34.00 -57.15
N SER A 34 7.51 -34.90 -58.14
CA SER A 34 8.64 -35.76 -58.53
C SER A 34 9.90 -35.03 -59.03
N LEU A 35 11.07 -35.46 -58.54
CA LEU A 35 12.41 -35.01 -58.91
C LEU A 35 12.94 -35.72 -60.18
N LYS A 36 12.26 -35.61 -61.33
CA LYS A 36 12.95 -35.95 -62.58
C LYS A 36 13.90 -34.81 -62.92
N ALA A 37 15.19 -35.13 -63.02
CA ALA A 37 16.23 -34.20 -63.41
C ALA A 37 15.87 -33.60 -64.78
N VAL A 38 15.65 -32.28 -64.81
CA VAL A 38 15.57 -31.53 -66.07
C VAL A 38 16.99 -31.32 -66.53
N ILE A 39 17.41 -32.08 -67.55
CA ILE A 39 18.69 -31.91 -68.22
C ILE A 39 18.50 -30.82 -69.27
N TYR A 40 19.18 -29.68 -69.09
CA TYR A 40 19.28 -28.67 -70.14
C TYR A 40 20.53 -28.97 -70.97
N ILE A 41 20.35 -29.26 -72.26
CA ILE A 41 21.43 -29.54 -73.21
C ILE A 41 21.76 -28.23 -73.92
N CYS A 42 23.01 -27.78 -73.83
CA CYS A 42 23.51 -26.62 -74.57
C CYS A 42 24.78 -27.03 -75.34
N GLY A 43 24.62 -27.49 -76.58
CA GLY A 43 25.72 -27.72 -77.52
C GLY A 43 26.82 -28.69 -77.06
N ASP A 44 28.00 -28.55 -77.67
CA ASP A 44 29.11 -29.51 -77.66
C ASP A 44 29.96 -29.56 -76.38
N PHE A 45 29.40 -29.27 -75.21
CA PHE A 45 30.14 -29.36 -73.95
C PHE A 45 29.46 -30.23 -72.90
N HIS A 46 30.29 -30.98 -72.16
CA HIS A 46 29.92 -31.92 -71.12
C HIS A 46 29.01 -31.32 -70.03
N SER A 47 28.02 -32.10 -69.60
CA SER A 47 26.91 -31.70 -68.74
C SER A 47 27.33 -31.19 -67.35
N VAL A 48 26.67 -30.12 -66.87
CA VAL A 48 26.89 -29.56 -65.52
C VAL A 48 25.60 -29.66 -64.68
N PRO A 49 25.63 -30.28 -63.48
CA PRO A 49 24.48 -30.29 -62.59
C PRO A 49 24.41 -28.98 -61.77
N LEU A 50 23.28 -28.27 -61.86
CA LEU A 50 23.00 -27.10 -61.02
C LEU A 50 22.63 -27.55 -59.60
N LEU A 51 23.55 -27.38 -58.65
CA LEU A 51 23.29 -27.56 -57.22
C LEU A 51 22.55 -26.34 -56.66
N GLY A 52 21.28 -26.56 -56.29
CA GLY A 52 20.46 -25.59 -55.55
C GLY A 52 20.87 -25.44 -54.07
N PRO A 53 20.35 -24.42 -53.36
CA PRO A 53 21.03 -23.82 -52.23
C PRO A 53 20.54 -24.36 -50.87
N TRP A 54 20.66 -25.65 -50.56
CA TRP A 54 20.48 -26.12 -49.17
C TRP A 54 21.37 -27.33 -48.82
N GLY A 55 22.24 -27.09 -47.82
CA GLY A 55 23.04 -28.00 -46.98
C GLY A 55 23.11 -29.50 -47.29
N GLY A 56 24.24 -29.92 -47.88
CA GLY A 56 24.68 -31.32 -47.92
C GLY A 56 25.73 -31.65 -46.85
N LYS A 57 25.44 -32.63 -45.99
CA LYS A 57 26.33 -33.21 -44.97
C LYS A 57 27.66 -33.70 -45.56
N LYS A 58 28.77 -33.49 -44.82
CA LYS A 58 30.17 -33.87 -45.13
C LYS A 58 30.45 -35.31 -45.65
N ARG A 59 29.47 -36.23 -45.64
CA ARG A 59 29.67 -37.63 -46.10
C ARG A 59 29.52 -37.84 -47.61
N GLN A 60 28.85 -36.97 -48.36
CA GLN A 60 28.68 -37.17 -49.82
C GLN A 60 29.79 -36.53 -50.68
N ALA A 61 30.42 -35.43 -50.24
CA ALA A 61 31.63 -34.89 -50.88
C ALA A 61 32.83 -35.85 -50.79
N VAL A 62 32.91 -36.63 -49.70
CA VAL A 62 33.93 -37.67 -49.52
C VAL A 62 33.67 -38.88 -50.43
N CYS A 63 32.41 -39.18 -50.78
CA CYS A 63 32.09 -40.22 -51.76
C CYS A 63 32.43 -39.77 -53.20
N ALA A 64 32.16 -38.52 -53.57
CA ALA A 64 32.57 -37.97 -54.87
C ALA A 64 34.11 -37.90 -55.02
N TRP A 65 34.84 -37.57 -53.95
CA TRP A 65 36.31 -37.54 -53.98
C TRP A 65 36.94 -38.94 -53.98
N LYS A 66 36.29 -39.93 -53.37
CA LYS A 66 36.71 -41.35 -53.44
C LYS A 66 36.49 -41.99 -54.82
N SER A 67 35.54 -41.51 -55.61
CA SER A 67 35.39 -41.94 -57.01
C SER A 67 36.51 -41.41 -57.91
N ILE A 68 37.00 -40.19 -57.65
CA ILE A 68 38.14 -39.61 -58.39
C ILE A 68 39.47 -40.27 -57.97
N ARG A 69 39.61 -40.68 -56.70
CA ARG A 69 40.84 -41.34 -56.22
C ARG A 69 40.95 -42.81 -56.65
N LYS A 70 39.85 -43.49 -56.98
CA LYS A 70 39.87 -44.86 -57.54
C LYS A 70 40.27 -44.93 -59.02
N ILE A 71 40.40 -43.80 -59.71
CA ILE A 71 40.83 -43.73 -61.13
C ILE A 71 42.36 -43.61 -61.27
N LYS A 72 43.12 -43.40 -60.18
CA LYS A 72 44.59 -43.28 -60.24
C LYS A 72 45.40 -44.50 -59.77
N ASP A 73 44.76 -45.52 -59.18
CA ASP A 73 45.46 -46.67 -58.57
C ASP A 73 45.21 -48.03 -59.27
N LYS A 74 44.77 -48.03 -60.54
CA LYS A 74 44.83 -49.23 -61.40
C LYS A 74 45.36 -48.86 -62.77
N GLY A 75 46.57 -49.33 -63.07
CA GLY A 75 47.12 -49.28 -64.41
C GLY A 75 46.23 -50.07 -65.37
N HIS A 76 45.77 -49.39 -66.41
CA HIS A 76 45.68 -49.84 -67.79
C HIS A 76 45.14 -48.67 -68.62
N TYR A 77 46.03 -47.99 -69.32
CA TYR A 77 45.64 -47.24 -70.51
C TYR A 77 45.62 -48.25 -71.66
N GLU A 78 44.42 -48.72 -71.99
CA GLU A 78 44.10 -49.38 -73.24
C GLU A 78 43.60 -48.26 -74.17
N GLY A 79 44.47 -47.84 -75.08
CA GLY A 79 44.30 -46.64 -75.89
C GLY A 79 45.50 -46.43 -76.79
N VAL A 80 45.91 -47.50 -77.48
CA VAL A 80 46.91 -47.47 -78.55
C VAL A 80 46.27 -46.75 -79.73
N THR A 81 46.64 -45.48 -79.94
CA THR A 81 46.45 -44.85 -81.25
C THR A 81 47.38 -45.55 -82.23
N SER A 82 46.83 -46.08 -83.33
CA SER A 82 47.55 -46.79 -84.40
C SER A 82 48.76 -46.04 -84.98
N GLU A 83 48.88 -44.75 -84.68
CA GLU A 83 49.95 -43.83 -85.05
C GLU A 83 51.25 -44.03 -84.23
N TYR A 84 51.19 -44.58 -83.00
CA TYR A 84 52.39 -44.79 -82.17
C TYR A 84 53.14 -46.07 -82.55
N GLU A 85 52.44 -47.13 -82.98
CA GLU A 85 53.08 -48.34 -83.50
C GLU A 85 53.71 -48.11 -84.89
N THR A 86 53.14 -47.21 -85.71
CA THR A 86 53.77 -46.77 -86.97
C THR A 86 55.00 -45.88 -86.73
N TRP A 87 55.03 -45.10 -85.65
CA TRP A 87 56.22 -44.33 -85.24
C TRP A 87 57.35 -45.22 -84.68
N GLN A 88 57.03 -46.29 -83.96
CA GLN A 88 58.03 -47.23 -83.43
C GLN A 88 58.61 -48.16 -84.52
N ALA A 89 57.80 -48.58 -85.49
CA ALA A 89 58.25 -49.40 -86.63
C ALA A 89 59.19 -48.63 -87.59
N ASN A 90 59.01 -47.31 -87.74
CA ASN A 90 59.84 -46.46 -88.61
C ASN A 90 61.24 -46.14 -88.07
N ARG A 91 61.55 -46.46 -86.79
CA ARG A 91 62.87 -46.17 -86.20
C ARG A 91 63.84 -47.35 -86.20
N ARG A 92 63.39 -48.57 -86.56
CA ARG A 92 64.24 -49.77 -86.62
C ARG A 92 64.99 -49.97 -87.95
N ASN A 93 64.78 -49.11 -88.95
CA ASN A 93 65.32 -49.30 -90.30
C ASN A 93 66.37 -48.29 -90.74
N ASN A 94 67.04 -47.56 -89.84
CA ASN A 94 68.16 -46.72 -90.26
C ASN A 94 69.26 -46.62 -89.19
N ILE A 95 70.39 -47.26 -89.54
CA ILE A 95 71.79 -46.81 -89.32
C ILE A 95 72.48 -47.33 -88.05
N ILE A 96 73.66 -47.97 -88.06
CA ILE A 96 74.57 -48.49 -89.11
C ILE A 96 75.39 -49.59 -88.39
N ASP A 97 75.51 -50.75 -89.04
CA ASP A 97 76.41 -51.85 -88.67
C ASP A 97 77.80 -51.55 -89.25
N ILE A 98 78.84 -51.52 -88.41
CA ILE A 98 80.24 -51.55 -88.87
C ILE A 98 80.93 -52.68 -88.12
N SER A 99 80.83 -53.87 -88.69
CA SER A 99 81.84 -54.90 -88.54
C SER A 99 82.14 -55.52 -89.90
N ARG A 100 83.33 -55.15 -90.38
CA ARG A 100 84.27 -56.03 -91.09
C ARG A 100 83.96 -56.34 -92.55
N GLU A 101 84.72 -55.67 -93.43
CA GLU A 101 85.27 -56.35 -94.61
C GLU A 101 86.79 -56.15 -94.67
N VAL A 102 87.45 -57.29 -94.80
CA VAL A 102 88.88 -57.54 -95.01
C VAL A 102 89.13 -57.57 -96.52
N VAL A 103 90.41 -57.47 -96.94
CA VAL A 103 91.03 -57.80 -98.26
C VAL A 103 91.68 -56.53 -98.83
N GLU A 104 92.97 -56.43 -99.16
CA GLU A 104 94.05 -57.42 -99.29
C GLU A 104 95.44 -56.73 -99.27
N ARG A 105 96.42 -57.45 -98.72
CA ARG A 105 97.74 -57.76 -99.30
C ARG A 105 98.40 -56.71 -100.23
N GLY A 106 99.55 -56.16 -99.81
CA GLY A 106 100.40 -55.37 -100.73
C GLY A 106 101.74 -54.88 -100.18
N LYS A 107 102.74 -55.77 -100.21
CA LYS A 107 104.16 -55.52 -100.51
C LYS A 107 105.04 -54.73 -99.51
N GLU A 108 105.98 -55.48 -98.95
CA GLU A 108 107.38 -55.06 -98.78
C GLU A 108 107.87 -54.30 -100.02
N THR A 109 108.42 -53.11 -99.82
CA THR A 109 109.66 -52.61 -100.44
C THR A 109 109.71 -51.09 -100.25
N SER A 110 110.68 -50.64 -99.47
CA SER A 110 111.63 -49.59 -99.85
C SER A 110 112.16 -48.93 -98.59
N PHE A 111 113.49 -48.85 -98.55
CA PHE A 111 114.25 -48.10 -97.57
C PHE A 111 113.80 -46.63 -97.61
N GLU A 112 112.90 -46.22 -96.71
CA GLU A 112 112.63 -44.81 -96.42
C GLU A 112 113.61 -44.32 -95.35
N GLN A 113 114.28 -43.21 -95.66
CA GLN A 113 115.37 -42.64 -94.89
C GLN A 113 114.92 -42.18 -93.47
N PRO A 114 115.81 -42.30 -92.45
CA PRO A 114 115.53 -42.02 -91.03
C PRO A 114 114.92 -40.65 -90.69
N ASN A 115 115.11 -39.63 -91.53
CA ASN A 115 114.79 -38.25 -91.18
C ASN A 115 113.27 -37.94 -91.20
N GLN A 116 112.45 -38.66 -91.98
CA GLN A 116 110.99 -38.41 -92.03
C GLN A 116 110.20 -39.07 -90.89
N ARG A 117 110.73 -40.13 -90.27
CA ARG A 117 110.09 -40.82 -89.12
C ARG A 117 110.14 -39.98 -87.85
N ILE A 118 111.24 -39.24 -87.68
CA ILE A 118 111.47 -38.37 -86.52
C ILE A 118 110.48 -37.19 -86.56
N GLU A 119 110.32 -36.55 -87.71
CA GLU A 119 109.44 -35.38 -87.87
C GLU A 119 107.96 -35.70 -87.65
N LYS A 120 107.47 -36.85 -88.16
CA LYS A 120 106.10 -37.32 -87.90
C LYS A 120 105.89 -37.66 -86.41
N SER A 121 106.90 -38.21 -85.73
CA SER A 121 106.81 -38.50 -84.29
C SER A 121 106.77 -37.23 -83.42
N ILE A 122 107.50 -36.18 -83.83
CA ILE A 122 107.48 -34.87 -83.16
C ILE A 122 106.13 -34.18 -83.38
N LYS A 123 105.61 -34.17 -84.61
CA LYS A 123 104.27 -33.63 -84.91
C LYS A 123 103.16 -34.36 -84.15
N LEU A 124 103.26 -35.68 -84.01
CA LEU A 124 102.28 -36.47 -83.26
C LEU A 124 102.37 -36.21 -81.74
N LYS A 125 103.59 -36.09 -81.19
CA LYS A 125 103.79 -35.70 -79.78
C LYS A 125 103.27 -34.30 -79.50
N GLU A 126 103.50 -33.34 -80.40
CA GLU A 126 103.01 -31.97 -80.25
C GLU A 126 101.48 -31.91 -80.33
N LYS A 127 100.88 -32.68 -81.26
CA LYS A 127 99.42 -32.80 -81.36
C LYS A 127 98.81 -33.44 -80.10
N ASN A 128 99.45 -34.49 -79.55
CA ASN A 128 99.01 -35.09 -78.30
C ASN A 128 99.14 -34.12 -77.12
N ARG A 129 100.21 -33.33 -77.07
CA ARG A 129 100.40 -32.28 -76.05
C ARG A 129 99.31 -31.20 -76.13
N LEU A 130 98.97 -30.76 -77.34
CA LEU A 130 97.89 -29.80 -77.57
C LEU A 130 96.51 -30.37 -77.20
N LEU A 131 96.25 -31.62 -77.58
CA LEU A 131 95.01 -32.32 -77.20
C LEU A 131 94.91 -32.55 -75.69
N GLU A 132 96.01 -32.82 -74.99
CA GLU A 132 96.02 -32.90 -73.53
C GLU A 132 95.78 -31.52 -72.89
N GLN A 133 96.36 -30.45 -73.43
CA GLN A 133 96.08 -29.09 -72.96
C GLN A 133 94.62 -28.68 -73.20
N GLU A 134 94.04 -29.06 -74.34
CA GLU A 134 92.65 -28.79 -74.69
C GLU A 134 91.69 -29.65 -73.85
N ASN A 135 91.99 -30.93 -73.63
CA ASN A 135 91.23 -31.78 -72.72
C ASN A 135 91.32 -31.27 -71.28
N GLU A 136 92.48 -30.78 -70.84
CA GLU A 136 92.64 -30.18 -69.52
C GLU A 136 91.88 -28.85 -69.40
N LYS A 137 91.84 -28.05 -70.47
CA LYS A 137 91.03 -26.83 -70.56
C LYS A 137 89.54 -27.15 -70.50
N LEU A 138 89.06 -28.10 -71.30
CA LEU A 138 87.67 -28.56 -71.28
C LEU A 138 87.30 -29.16 -69.93
N ARG A 139 88.20 -29.91 -69.29
CA ARG A 139 87.99 -30.42 -67.92
C ARG A 139 87.83 -29.29 -66.91
N LYS A 140 88.65 -28.24 -66.99
CA LYS A 140 88.54 -27.06 -66.13
C LYS A 140 87.25 -26.27 -66.38
N GLU A 141 86.87 -26.06 -67.64
CA GLU A 141 85.62 -25.40 -68.00
C GLU A 141 84.40 -26.23 -67.56
N THR A 142 84.44 -27.54 -67.75
CA THR A 142 83.40 -28.47 -67.26
C THR A 142 83.31 -28.42 -65.74
N SER A 143 84.44 -28.38 -65.03
CA SER A 143 84.47 -28.24 -63.56
C SER A 143 83.86 -26.91 -63.11
N GLN A 144 84.20 -25.80 -63.78
CA GLN A 144 83.63 -24.48 -63.48
C GLN A 144 82.11 -24.43 -63.73
N TRP A 145 81.63 -25.03 -64.81
CA TRP A 145 80.20 -25.14 -65.09
C TRP A 145 79.49 -26.03 -64.07
N MET A 146 80.11 -27.13 -63.65
CA MET A 146 79.57 -28.00 -62.60
C MET A 146 79.47 -27.25 -61.26
N ASP A 147 80.51 -26.51 -60.86
CA ASP A 147 80.49 -25.70 -59.63
C ASP A 147 79.45 -24.57 -59.69
N HIS A 148 79.29 -23.92 -60.84
CA HIS A 148 78.27 -22.89 -61.04
C HIS A 148 76.86 -23.46 -60.93
N LEU A 149 76.59 -24.60 -61.61
CA LEU A 149 75.31 -25.30 -61.52
C LEU A 149 75.04 -25.82 -60.10
N GLN A 150 76.07 -26.29 -59.39
CA GLN A 150 75.96 -26.72 -58.00
C GLN A 150 75.57 -25.55 -57.08
N ASN A 151 76.17 -24.38 -57.28
CA ASN A 151 75.85 -23.17 -56.51
C ASN A 151 74.43 -22.65 -56.80
N GLU A 152 74.01 -22.62 -58.06
CA GLU A 152 72.63 -22.26 -58.44
C GLU A 152 71.59 -23.26 -57.92
N LEU A 153 71.91 -24.56 -57.93
CA LEU A 153 71.10 -25.59 -57.31
C LEU A 153 70.96 -25.37 -55.79
N GLU A 154 72.03 -24.94 -55.13
CA GLU A 154 71.98 -24.70 -53.68
C GLU A 154 71.25 -23.40 -53.32
N LYS A 155 71.37 -22.35 -54.14
CA LYS A 155 70.55 -21.14 -54.02
C LYS A 155 69.07 -21.45 -54.20
N THR A 156 68.69 -22.22 -55.21
CA THR A 156 67.29 -22.59 -55.45
C THR A 156 66.73 -23.48 -54.34
N LYS A 157 67.49 -24.44 -53.80
CA LYS A 157 67.11 -25.19 -52.59
C LYS A 157 66.90 -24.27 -51.39
N SER A 158 67.78 -23.29 -51.18
CA SER A 158 67.63 -22.32 -50.09
C SER A 158 66.38 -21.45 -50.24
N PHE A 159 66.04 -21.06 -51.48
CA PHE A 159 64.84 -20.30 -51.80
C PHE A 159 63.56 -21.11 -51.55
N LEU A 160 63.52 -22.37 -51.99
CA LEU A 160 62.40 -23.28 -51.72
C LEU A 160 62.19 -23.49 -50.21
N LYS A 161 63.28 -23.64 -49.44
CA LYS A 161 63.20 -23.76 -47.97
C LYS A 161 62.62 -22.51 -47.32
N ASN A 162 62.93 -21.33 -47.85
CA ASN A 162 62.34 -20.07 -47.39
C ASN A 162 60.86 -19.94 -47.79
N GLN A 163 60.48 -20.42 -48.97
CA GLN A 163 59.10 -20.46 -49.43
C GLN A 163 58.24 -21.37 -48.54
N ASP A 164 58.72 -22.57 -48.22
CA ASP A 164 58.05 -23.49 -47.29
C ASP A 164 57.84 -22.86 -45.90
N LYS A 165 58.81 -22.06 -45.44
CA LYS A 165 58.70 -21.32 -44.19
C LYS A 165 57.62 -20.25 -44.26
N LEU A 166 57.60 -19.48 -45.36
CA LEU A 166 56.60 -18.42 -45.58
C LEU A 166 55.18 -19.00 -45.65
N GLU A 167 55.00 -20.16 -46.30
CA GLU A 167 53.71 -20.84 -46.40
C GLU A 167 53.20 -21.32 -45.03
N LYS A 168 54.09 -21.84 -44.18
CA LYS A 168 53.76 -22.19 -42.79
C LYS A 168 53.36 -20.98 -41.95
N ASP A 169 54.06 -19.85 -42.12
CA ASP A 169 53.73 -18.60 -41.41
C ASP A 169 52.37 -18.07 -41.86
N LEU A 170 52.06 -18.15 -43.16
CA LEU A 170 50.76 -17.78 -43.73
C LEU A 170 49.63 -18.67 -43.19
N GLU A 171 49.84 -19.99 -43.14
CA GLU A 171 48.87 -20.93 -42.58
C GLU A 171 48.61 -20.68 -41.09
N THR A 172 49.66 -20.30 -40.34
CA THR A 172 49.56 -19.91 -38.94
C THR A 172 48.76 -18.63 -38.77
N SER A 173 49.02 -17.62 -39.58
CA SER A 173 48.27 -16.36 -39.59
C SER A 173 46.78 -16.55 -39.93
N ASP A 174 46.46 -17.40 -40.92
CA ASP A 174 45.07 -17.71 -41.27
C ASP A 174 44.35 -18.46 -40.12
N LYS A 175 45.05 -19.38 -39.44
CA LYS A 175 44.52 -20.05 -38.23
C LYS A 175 44.21 -19.04 -37.13
N GLU A 176 45.08 -18.07 -36.89
CA GLU A 176 44.85 -17.01 -35.90
C GLU A 176 43.68 -16.10 -36.30
N MET A 177 43.59 -15.69 -37.56
CA MET A 177 42.48 -14.88 -38.06
C MET A 177 41.14 -15.61 -37.89
N ARG A 178 41.08 -16.92 -38.15
CA ARG A 178 39.89 -17.74 -37.90
C ARG A 178 39.54 -17.81 -36.41
N ARG A 179 40.53 -17.95 -35.53
CA ARG A 179 40.33 -17.94 -34.06
C ARG A 179 39.77 -16.59 -33.61
N MET A 180 40.37 -15.49 -34.05
CA MET A 180 39.93 -14.13 -33.74
C MET A 180 38.50 -13.86 -34.24
N ASN A 181 38.18 -14.26 -35.48
CA ASN A 181 36.83 -14.14 -36.03
C ASN A 181 35.78 -15.00 -35.30
N LYS A 182 36.19 -16.11 -34.68
CA LYS A 182 35.31 -16.90 -33.81
C LYS A 182 35.09 -16.18 -32.47
N ALA A 183 36.14 -15.62 -31.88
CA ALA A 183 36.05 -14.83 -30.64
C ALA A 183 35.17 -13.58 -30.83
N ASN A 184 35.35 -12.82 -31.90
CA ASN A 184 34.55 -11.63 -32.21
C ASN A 184 33.05 -11.96 -32.38
N ARG A 185 32.73 -13.13 -32.98
CA ARG A 185 31.34 -13.61 -33.04
C ARG A 185 30.77 -13.94 -31.66
N SER A 186 31.56 -14.56 -30.80
CA SER A 186 31.17 -14.84 -29.41
C SER A 186 30.89 -13.57 -28.64
N LEU A 187 31.82 -12.61 -28.67
CA LEU A 187 31.68 -11.31 -28.01
C LEU A 187 30.47 -10.52 -28.54
N LYS A 188 30.20 -10.60 -29.85
CA LYS A 188 29.02 -9.94 -30.42
C LYS A 188 27.72 -10.53 -29.87
N ASN A 189 27.63 -11.86 -29.74
CA ASN A 189 26.46 -12.51 -29.18
C ASN A 189 26.30 -12.17 -27.68
N GLU A 190 27.40 -12.17 -26.93
CA GLU A 190 27.40 -11.77 -25.52
C GLU A 190 26.94 -10.33 -25.35
N LYS A 191 27.44 -9.40 -26.18
CA LYS A 191 26.96 -8.01 -26.22
C LYS A 191 25.45 -7.92 -26.46
N THR A 192 24.91 -8.71 -27.39
CA THR A 192 23.46 -8.70 -27.65
C THR A 192 22.66 -9.26 -26.47
N THR A 193 23.17 -10.28 -25.77
CA THR A 193 22.53 -10.82 -24.57
C THR A 193 22.52 -9.79 -23.44
N LEU A 194 23.68 -9.18 -23.15
CA LEU A 194 23.79 -8.14 -22.11
C LEU A 194 22.89 -6.95 -22.43
N GLN A 195 22.79 -6.54 -23.69
CA GLN A 195 21.91 -5.46 -24.10
C GLN A 195 20.43 -5.79 -23.86
N ALA A 196 20.01 -7.04 -24.08
CA ALA A 196 18.66 -7.47 -23.78
C ALA A 196 18.40 -7.50 -22.26
N THR A 197 19.37 -7.99 -21.47
CA THR A 197 19.28 -8.02 -20.01
C THR A 197 19.17 -6.62 -19.41
N VAL A 198 20.04 -5.69 -19.83
CA VAL A 198 19.97 -4.28 -19.40
C VAL A 198 18.61 -3.67 -19.76
N GLY A 199 18.09 -3.93 -20.97
CA GLY A 199 16.77 -3.46 -21.36
C GLY A 199 15.63 -3.97 -20.45
N SER A 200 15.68 -5.24 -20.04
CA SER A 200 14.70 -5.78 -19.09
C SER A 200 14.85 -5.23 -17.67
N GLU A 201 16.08 -4.94 -17.24
CA GLU A 201 16.36 -4.32 -15.94
C GLU A 201 15.89 -2.86 -15.90
N ASP A 202 16.09 -2.10 -16.98
CA ASP A 202 15.59 -0.72 -17.10
C ASP A 202 14.06 -0.67 -17.02
N GLU A 203 13.36 -1.63 -17.63
CA GLU A 203 11.90 -1.73 -17.55
C GLU A 203 11.44 -2.04 -16.13
N TYR A 204 12.12 -2.96 -15.43
CA TYR A 204 11.85 -3.26 -14.03
C TYR A 204 12.11 -2.06 -13.10
N ILE A 205 13.18 -1.31 -13.32
CA ILE A 205 13.47 -0.08 -12.57
C ILE A 205 12.34 0.93 -12.75
N LYS A 206 11.86 1.12 -13.97
CA LYS A 206 10.76 2.04 -14.26
C LYS A 206 9.47 1.64 -13.54
N ASP A 207 9.16 0.34 -13.49
CA ASP A 207 8.01 -0.16 -12.74
C ASP A 207 8.13 0.12 -11.23
N LEU A 208 9.33 -0.06 -10.67
CA LEU A 208 9.61 0.28 -9.27
C LEU A 208 9.50 1.78 -8.99
N GLU A 209 9.96 2.64 -9.90
CA GLU A 209 9.84 4.09 -9.78
C GLU A 209 8.38 4.54 -9.79
N ASN A 210 7.56 4.00 -10.70
CA ASN A 210 6.13 4.26 -10.73
C ASN A 210 5.45 3.78 -9.43
N GLY A 211 5.82 2.59 -8.93
CA GLY A 211 5.30 2.08 -7.66
C GLY A 211 5.67 2.97 -6.48
N LYS A 212 6.92 3.47 -6.43
CA LYS A 212 7.38 4.42 -5.42
C LYS A 212 6.57 5.72 -5.46
N GLU A 213 6.30 6.27 -6.64
CA GLU A 213 5.52 7.50 -6.80
C GLU A 213 4.09 7.33 -6.29
N TYR A 214 3.44 6.21 -6.63
CA TYR A 214 2.12 5.86 -6.10
C TYR A 214 2.09 5.81 -4.56
N PHE A 215 3.08 5.14 -3.94
CA PHE A 215 3.15 5.09 -2.47
C PHE A 215 3.41 6.47 -1.84
N LEU A 216 4.18 7.32 -2.50
CA LEU A 216 4.43 8.70 -2.06
C LEU A 216 3.13 9.52 -2.04
N GLU A 217 2.31 9.42 -3.09
CA GLU A 217 1.01 10.07 -3.16
C GLU A 217 0.08 9.56 -2.05
N LEU A 218 -0.01 8.25 -1.87
CA LEU A 218 -0.82 7.63 -0.80
C LEU A 218 -0.40 8.11 0.60
N VAL A 219 0.90 8.21 0.86
CA VAL A 219 1.41 8.71 2.16
C VAL A 219 1.06 10.18 2.37
N ASN A 220 1.11 11.00 1.33
CA ASN A 220 0.72 12.42 1.41
C ASN A 220 -0.78 12.59 1.70
N ASP A 221 -1.62 11.78 1.08
CA ASP A 221 -3.06 11.76 1.34
C ASP A 221 -3.37 11.34 2.78
N LEU A 222 -2.69 10.28 3.26
CA LEU A 222 -2.81 9.82 4.65
C LEU A 222 -2.37 10.89 5.64
N ASN A 223 -1.23 11.55 5.42
CA ASN A 223 -0.76 12.64 6.26
C ASN A 223 -1.75 13.81 6.31
N THR A 224 -2.33 14.17 5.16
CA THR A 224 -3.37 15.20 5.06
C THR A 224 -4.62 14.81 5.86
N SER A 225 -5.02 13.54 5.78
CA SER A 225 -6.15 12.99 6.55
C SER A 225 -5.88 12.97 8.06
N ILE A 226 -4.67 12.59 8.46
CA ILE A 226 -4.22 12.60 9.87
C ILE A 226 -4.28 14.02 10.43
N GLY A 227 -3.73 15.02 9.73
CA GLY A 227 -3.78 16.41 10.20
C GLY A 227 -5.20 16.95 10.38
N LYS A 228 -6.14 16.56 9.51
CA LYS A 228 -7.57 16.89 9.68
C LYS A 228 -8.15 16.26 10.95
N ARG A 229 -7.83 15.01 11.24
CA ARG A 229 -8.29 14.32 12.46
C ARG A 229 -7.67 14.89 13.72
N GLU A 230 -6.38 15.25 13.69
CA GLU A 230 -5.71 15.92 14.82
C GLU A 230 -6.39 17.25 15.16
N THR A 231 -6.76 18.03 14.15
CA THR A 231 -7.52 19.28 14.35
C THR A 231 -8.88 19.01 15.01
N GLN A 232 -9.62 18.00 14.54
CA GLN A 232 -10.91 17.60 15.14
C GLN A 232 -10.76 17.14 16.59
N ILE A 233 -9.67 16.42 16.92
CA ILE A 233 -9.38 15.99 18.29
C ILE A 233 -9.17 17.22 19.19
N MET A 234 -8.37 18.20 18.76
CA MET A 234 -8.15 19.43 19.52
C MET A 234 -9.46 20.20 19.78
N ASP A 235 -10.34 20.29 18.79
CA ASP A 235 -11.65 20.94 18.94
C ASP A 235 -12.52 20.20 19.97
N LEU A 236 -12.55 18.86 19.92
CA LEU A 236 -13.29 18.04 20.88
C LEU A 236 -12.71 18.11 22.29
N GLU A 237 -11.40 18.20 22.43
CA GLU A 237 -10.74 18.40 23.72
C GLU A 237 -11.10 19.76 24.34
N ALA A 238 -11.10 20.83 23.53
CA ALA A 238 -11.53 22.15 23.97
C ALA A 238 -13.00 22.17 24.41
N GLN A 239 -13.89 21.51 23.66
CA GLN A 239 -15.30 21.36 24.04
C GLN A 239 -15.46 20.58 25.35
N ASN A 240 -14.76 19.46 25.50
CA ASN A 240 -14.78 18.67 26.73
C ASN A 240 -14.30 19.47 27.94
N HIS A 241 -13.26 20.28 27.77
CA HIS A 241 -12.77 21.17 28.83
C HIS A 241 -13.84 22.19 29.25
N SER A 242 -14.52 22.82 28.28
CA SER A 242 -15.62 23.76 28.56
C SER A 242 -16.80 23.09 29.27
N LEU A 243 -17.16 21.86 28.87
CA LEU A 243 -18.20 21.07 29.53
C LEU A 243 -17.83 20.74 30.98
N ARG A 244 -16.58 20.33 31.24
CA ARG A 244 -16.10 20.07 32.61
C ARG A 244 -16.23 21.30 33.51
N GLN A 245 -15.80 22.46 33.02
CA GLN A 245 -15.98 23.73 33.76
C GLN A 245 -17.45 24.04 34.05
N THR A 246 -18.34 23.75 33.10
CA THR A 246 -19.79 23.94 33.28
C THR A 246 -20.34 23.01 34.36
N VAL A 247 -19.92 21.74 34.37
CA VAL A 247 -20.30 20.76 35.39
C VAL A 247 -19.81 21.18 36.76
N ASP A 248 -18.55 21.62 36.89
CA ASP A 248 -17.99 22.10 38.16
C ASP A 248 -18.76 23.30 38.71
N ASN A 249 -19.13 24.26 37.84
CA ASN A 249 -19.96 25.39 38.22
C ASN A 249 -21.37 24.96 38.68
N LEU A 250 -21.96 23.95 38.05
CA LEU A 250 -23.25 23.41 38.46
C LEU A 250 -23.17 22.69 39.81
N HIS A 251 -22.11 21.92 40.05
CA HIS A 251 -21.87 21.30 41.35
C HIS A 251 -21.74 22.34 42.46
N LEU A 252 -21.04 23.45 42.22
CA LEU A 252 -20.94 24.54 43.19
C LEU A 252 -22.31 25.13 43.52
N LYS A 253 -23.11 25.47 42.49
CA LYS A 253 -24.47 25.99 42.69
C LYS A 253 -25.38 25.00 43.41
N MET A 254 -25.22 23.70 43.16
CA MET A 254 -25.99 22.66 43.85
C MET A 254 -25.64 22.59 45.34
N ALA A 255 -24.35 22.74 45.69
CA ALA A 255 -23.91 22.80 47.07
C ALA A 255 -24.47 24.04 47.79
N GLU A 256 -24.41 25.21 47.17
CA GLU A 256 -25.00 26.46 47.69
C GLU A 256 -26.50 26.31 47.95
N ARG A 257 -27.25 25.76 46.98
CA ARG A 257 -28.69 25.48 47.14
C ARG A 257 -29.00 24.49 48.26
N SER A 258 -28.14 23.49 48.45
CA SER A 258 -28.29 22.52 49.54
C SER A 258 -28.11 23.18 50.90
N GLU A 259 -27.18 24.12 51.03
CA GLU A 259 -26.97 24.88 52.26
C GLU A 259 -28.16 25.81 52.56
N GLU A 260 -28.65 26.53 51.54
CA GLU A 260 -29.87 27.35 51.65
C GLU A 260 -31.07 26.52 52.13
N TYR A 261 -31.23 25.30 51.60
CA TYR A 261 -32.32 24.41 52.00
C TYR A 261 -32.25 24.01 53.48
N GLU A 262 -31.06 23.66 53.99
CA GLU A 262 -30.91 23.29 55.40
C GLU A 262 -31.14 24.49 56.33
N ILE A 263 -30.73 25.71 55.94
CA ILE A 263 -31.07 26.93 56.67
C ILE A 263 -32.60 27.11 56.73
N LEU A 264 -33.29 26.99 55.60
CA LEU A 264 -34.74 27.16 55.53
C LEU A 264 -35.47 26.09 56.35
N LYS A 265 -35.03 24.85 56.30
CA LYS A 265 -35.58 23.74 57.08
C LYS A 265 -35.46 24.01 58.59
N ASN A 266 -34.29 24.42 59.07
CA ASN A 266 -34.09 24.80 60.46
C ASN A 266 -35.00 25.96 60.89
N TYR A 267 -35.23 26.92 59.99
CA TYR A 267 -36.15 28.03 60.25
C TYR A 267 -37.62 27.56 60.36
N VAL A 268 -38.06 26.66 59.49
CA VAL A 268 -39.40 26.05 59.55
C VAL A 268 -39.58 25.26 60.85
N ASP A 269 -38.59 24.49 61.27
CA ASP A 269 -38.63 23.73 62.53
C ASP A 269 -38.76 24.68 63.74
N SER A 270 -38.04 25.80 63.73
CA SER A 270 -38.16 26.86 64.75
C SER A 270 -39.56 27.47 64.79
N LEU A 271 -40.13 27.80 63.63
CA LEU A 271 -41.50 28.33 63.54
C LEU A 271 -42.54 27.31 64.01
N HIS A 272 -42.36 26.04 63.68
CA HIS A 272 -43.24 24.97 64.13
C HIS A 272 -43.24 24.84 65.66
N TYR A 273 -42.06 24.93 66.28
CA TYR A 273 -41.94 24.95 67.73
C TYR A 273 -42.66 26.16 68.36
N GLN A 274 -42.47 27.36 67.80
CA GLN A 274 -43.14 28.58 68.26
C GLN A 274 -44.67 28.49 68.13
N LEU A 275 -45.16 27.98 66.99
CA LEU A 275 -46.60 27.79 66.76
C LEU A 275 -47.18 26.81 67.79
N THR A 276 -46.49 25.71 68.06
CA THR A 276 -46.92 24.73 69.07
C THR A 276 -46.99 25.35 70.46
N ALA A 277 -46.01 26.18 70.84
CA ALA A 277 -46.02 26.90 72.10
C ALA A 277 -47.22 27.88 72.18
N LEU A 278 -47.48 28.63 71.10
CA LEU A 278 -48.63 29.52 71.00
C LEU A 278 -49.96 28.77 71.11
N GLN A 279 -50.13 27.65 70.41
CA GLN A 279 -51.32 26.81 70.50
C GLN A 279 -51.57 26.31 71.93
N ASN A 280 -50.52 25.84 72.61
CA ASN A 280 -50.61 25.42 74.01
C ASN A 280 -50.99 26.58 74.94
N SER A 281 -50.43 27.78 74.71
CA SER A 281 -50.78 28.98 75.47
C SER A 281 -52.24 29.39 75.26
N SER A 282 -52.72 29.36 74.01
CA SER A 282 -54.12 29.66 73.66
C SER A 282 -55.07 28.68 74.34
N LYS A 283 -54.75 27.38 74.32
CA LYS A 283 -55.57 26.35 74.97
C LYS A 283 -55.71 26.61 76.47
N ARG A 284 -54.61 26.98 77.15
CA ARG A 284 -54.63 27.34 78.57
C ARG A 284 -55.48 28.58 78.84
N ILE A 285 -55.34 29.64 78.03
CA ILE A 285 -56.16 30.86 78.17
C ILE A 285 -57.65 30.54 77.99
N THR A 286 -58.00 29.71 77.01
CA THR A 286 -59.39 29.26 76.81
C THR A 286 -59.94 28.55 78.05
N GLN A 287 -59.17 27.65 78.65
CA GLN A 287 -59.56 26.93 79.86
C GLN A 287 -59.72 27.87 81.07
N GLU A 288 -58.81 28.85 81.23
CA GLU A 288 -58.90 29.86 82.29
C GLU A 288 -60.15 30.73 82.12
N TYR A 289 -60.47 31.12 80.88
CA TYR A 289 -61.69 31.87 80.58
C TYR A 289 -62.96 31.06 80.87
N GLU A 290 -63.00 29.78 80.50
CA GLU A 290 -64.13 28.89 80.81
C GLU A 290 -64.34 28.74 82.32
N SER A 291 -63.25 28.61 83.09
CA SER A 291 -63.29 28.59 84.55
C SER A 291 -63.86 29.90 85.11
N LEU A 292 -63.31 31.04 84.68
CA LEU A 292 -63.75 32.36 85.14
C LEU A 292 -65.22 32.64 84.78
N ASN A 293 -65.66 32.22 83.60
CA ASN A 293 -67.05 32.35 83.20
C ASN A 293 -67.98 31.52 84.09
N THR A 294 -67.54 30.33 84.50
CA THR A 294 -68.28 29.48 85.46
C THR A 294 -68.40 30.18 86.82
N ASP A 295 -67.29 30.73 87.33
CA ASP A 295 -67.26 31.48 88.59
C ASP A 295 -68.18 32.71 88.53
N TYR A 296 -68.15 33.44 87.42
CA TYR A 296 -69.01 34.61 87.20
C TYR A 296 -70.50 34.23 87.16
N VAL A 297 -70.86 33.15 86.45
CA VAL A 297 -72.25 32.65 86.42
C VAL A 297 -72.72 32.28 87.83
N GLN A 298 -71.87 31.62 88.62
CA GLN A 298 -72.20 31.27 90.00
C GLN A 298 -72.38 32.53 90.86
N MET A 299 -71.44 33.48 90.80
CA MET A 299 -71.54 34.75 91.53
C MET A 299 -72.82 35.53 91.17
N LYS A 300 -73.22 35.50 89.89
CA LYS A 300 -74.45 36.15 89.43
C LYS A 300 -75.69 35.48 90.03
N VAL A 301 -75.73 34.15 90.09
CA VAL A 301 -76.82 33.41 90.75
C VAL A 301 -76.91 33.77 92.23
N ASP A 302 -75.77 33.84 92.92
CA ASP A 302 -75.71 34.20 94.34
C ASP A 302 -76.19 35.64 94.58
N TYR A 303 -75.79 36.58 93.71
CA TYR A 303 -76.25 37.96 93.73
C TYR A 303 -77.77 38.09 93.49
N ASP A 304 -78.30 37.35 92.52
CA ASP A 304 -79.74 37.32 92.21
C ASP A 304 -80.56 36.70 93.36
N LEU A 305 -79.96 35.77 94.13
CA LEU A 305 -80.56 35.21 95.34
C LEU A 305 -80.57 36.25 96.47
N GLN A 306 -79.44 36.90 96.75
CA GLN A 306 -79.35 37.96 97.77
C GLN A 306 -80.29 39.13 97.47
N THR A 307 -80.41 39.52 96.20
CA THR A 307 -81.33 40.59 95.78
C THR A 307 -82.79 40.22 96.08
N ARG A 308 -83.18 38.95 95.86
CA ARG A 308 -84.50 38.45 96.22
C ARG A 308 -84.73 38.45 97.73
N ASP A 309 -83.77 38.00 98.51
CA ASP A 309 -83.87 38.02 99.99
C ASP A 309 -84.01 39.44 100.52
N PHE A 310 -83.24 40.39 99.96
CA PHE A 310 -83.35 41.81 100.28
C PHE A 310 -84.73 42.36 99.93
N GLN A 311 -85.28 42.02 98.76
CA GLN A 311 -86.63 42.44 98.36
C GLN A 311 -87.69 41.92 99.34
N VAL A 312 -87.60 40.64 99.75
CA VAL A 312 -88.50 40.05 100.76
C VAL A 312 -88.38 40.79 102.10
N LEU A 313 -87.17 41.18 102.49
CA LEU A 313 -86.94 41.96 103.71
C LEU A 313 -87.59 43.35 103.61
N VAL A 314 -87.42 44.05 102.49
CA VAL A 314 -88.05 45.35 102.23
C VAL A 314 -89.57 45.24 102.33
N GLU A 315 -90.18 44.24 101.70
CA GLU A 315 -91.63 44.00 101.77
C GLU A 315 -92.11 43.76 103.21
N ARG A 316 -91.35 43.00 104.02
CA ARG A 316 -91.67 42.80 105.44
C ARG A 316 -91.57 44.10 106.25
N VAL A 317 -90.57 44.92 105.98
CA VAL A 317 -90.41 46.23 106.62
C VAL A 317 -91.57 47.14 106.24
N ASP A 318 -91.96 47.20 104.97
CA ASP A 318 -93.09 47.99 104.50
C ASP A 318 -94.41 47.54 105.14
N GLN A 319 -94.66 46.23 105.21
CA GLN A 319 -95.81 45.67 105.95
C GLN A 319 -95.80 46.11 107.43
N THR A 320 -94.64 46.12 108.07
CA THR A 320 -94.47 46.57 109.46
C THR A 320 -94.75 48.07 109.60
N ILE A 321 -94.27 48.89 108.66
CA ILE A 321 -94.54 50.33 108.62
C ILE A 321 -96.04 50.60 108.44
N GLU A 322 -96.71 49.89 107.53
CA GLU A 322 -98.16 50.01 107.35
C GLU A 322 -98.94 49.59 108.60
N PHE A 323 -98.52 48.52 109.26
CA PHE A 323 -99.07 48.12 110.56
C PHE A 323 -98.90 49.23 111.61
N LEU A 324 -97.70 49.80 111.74
CA LEU A 324 -97.43 50.92 112.65
C LEU A 324 -98.25 52.17 112.29
N ARG A 325 -98.42 52.49 111.01
CA ARG A 325 -99.30 53.59 110.54
C ARG A 325 -100.75 53.34 110.95
N MET A 326 -101.26 52.12 110.79
CA MET A 326 -102.60 51.74 111.24
C MET A 326 -102.77 51.93 112.75
N MET A 327 -101.78 51.50 113.52
CA MET A 327 -101.73 51.64 114.98
C MET A 327 -101.67 53.10 115.40
N SER A 328 -100.86 53.92 114.73
CA SER A 328 -100.79 55.36 114.94
C SER A 328 -102.12 56.06 114.64
N LYS A 329 -102.81 55.71 113.54
CA LYS A 329 -104.16 56.22 113.24
C LYS A 329 -105.16 55.87 114.35
N ARG A 330 -105.13 54.63 114.86
CA ARG A 330 -105.97 54.23 116.00
C ARG A 330 -105.63 55.01 117.27
N ALA A 331 -104.34 55.19 117.57
CA ALA A 331 -103.89 55.97 118.72
C ALA A 331 -104.32 57.44 118.62
N ASN A 332 -104.23 58.05 117.43
CA ASN A 332 -104.73 59.41 117.18
C ASN A 332 -106.25 59.49 117.35
N GLY A 333 -107.01 58.53 116.82
CA GLY A 333 -108.45 58.45 117.04
C GLY A 333 -108.82 58.31 118.52
N PHE A 334 -108.05 57.52 119.28
CA PHE A 334 -108.19 57.43 120.73
C PHE A 334 -107.87 58.76 121.42
N ALA A 335 -106.84 59.48 120.97
CA ALA A 335 -106.44 60.78 121.52
C ALA A 335 -107.48 61.87 121.25
N GLU A 336 -108.01 61.96 120.01
CA GLU A 336 -109.10 62.88 119.65
C GLU A 336 -110.37 62.57 120.45
N TRP A 337 -110.73 61.29 120.58
CA TRP A 337 -111.87 60.89 121.38
C TRP A 337 -111.67 61.19 122.87
N ALA A 338 -110.48 60.94 123.42
CA ALA A 338 -110.14 61.30 124.80
C ALA A 338 -110.20 62.82 125.02
N ALA A 339 -109.84 63.63 124.02
CA ALA A 339 -109.98 65.08 124.05
C ALA A 339 -111.46 65.51 124.01
N ASP A 340 -112.30 64.93 123.16
CA ASP A 340 -113.76 65.17 123.12
C ASP A 340 -114.42 64.76 124.45
N LEU A 341 -114.00 63.63 125.01
CA LEU A 341 -114.40 63.20 126.34
C LEU A 341 -113.98 64.22 127.38
N ARG A 342 -112.74 64.71 127.35
CA ARG A 342 -112.28 65.74 128.29
C ARG A 342 -113.16 66.98 128.21
N VAL A 343 -113.52 67.43 127.01
CA VAL A 343 -114.45 68.54 126.84
C VAL A 343 -115.84 68.22 127.43
N LYS A 344 -116.39 67.03 127.17
CA LYS A 344 -117.71 66.61 127.68
C LYS A 344 -117.74 66.35 129.19
N PHE A 345 -116.70 65.74 129.75
CA PHE A 345 -116.59 65.35 131.16
C PHE A 345 -116.34 66.56 132.07
N PHE A 346 -115.66 67.61 131.55
CA PHE A 346 -115.46 68.86 132.30
C PHE A 346 -116.61 69.87 132.13
N SER A 347 -117.62 69.56 131.30
CA SER A 347 -118.81 70.40 131.07
C SER A 347 -120.06 69.93 131.85
N MET A 348 -120.01 68.78 132.52
CA MET A 348 -121.10 68.24 133.34
C MET A 348 -120.56 67.68 134.65
N HIS A 349 -121.27 67.91 135.76
CA HIS A 349 -120.97 67.28 137.05
C HIS A 349 -121.02 65.75 136.90
N PRO A 350 -119.91 65.02 137.13
CA PRO A 350 -119.82 63.61 136.78
C PRO A 350 -120.61 62.74 137.77
N HIS A 351 -121.58 61.99 137.25
CA HIS A 351 -122.25 60.89 137.95
C HIS A 351 -121.48 59.58 137.71
N ALA A 352 -121.50 58.68 138.71
CA ALA A 352 -120.70 57.44 138.75
C ALA A 352 -120.91 56.47 137.55
N ASP A 353 -122.02 56.58 136.81
CA ASP A 353 -122.29 55.74 135.64
C ASP A 353 -121.41 56.09 134.42
N ASP A 354 -120.97 57.34 134.30
CA ASP A 354 -120.13 57.79 133.18
C ASP A 354 -118.71 57.24 133.29
N LEU A 355 -118.20 57.06 134.51
CA LEU A 355 -116.90 56.43 134.77
C LEU A 355 -116.90 54.93 134.43
N ASN A 356 -118.02 54.23 134.66
CA ASN A 356 -118.13 52.81 134.34
C ASN A 356 -118.22 52.57 132.82
N LYS A 357 -118.90 53.47 132.09
CA LYS A 357 -118.86 53.49 130.61
C LYS A 357 -117.44 53.74 130.08
N PHE A 358 -116.70 54.66 130.70
CA PHE A 358 -115.32 54.96 130.35
C PHE A 358 -114.40 53.74 130.50
N LEU A 359 -114.46 53.06 131.65
CA LEU A 359 -113.62 51.87 131.91
C LEU A 359 -113.97 50.67 131.01
N LYS A 360 -115.26 50.40 130.77
CA LYS A 360 -115.66 49.33 129.84
C LYS A 360 -115.15 49.55 128.42
N MET A 361 -115.04 50.80 127.99
CA MET A 361 -114.61 51.10 126.63
C MET A 361 -113.09 51.13 126.48
N ILE A 362 -112.35 51.58 127.50
CA ILE A 362 -110.88 51.37 127.56
C ILE A 362 -110.57 49.88 127.44
N CYS A 363 -111.30 49.02 128.15
CA CYS A 363 -111.13 47.57 128.03
C CYS A 363 -111.48 47.03 126.64
N ARG A 364 -112.43 47.65 125.92
CA ARG A 364 -112.81 47.24 124.55
C ARG A 364 -111.75 47.64 123.52
N GLU A 365 -111.24 48.87 123.60
CA GLU A 365 -110.20 49.35 122.69
C GLU A 365 -108.86 48.67 122.97
N LEU A 366 -108.42 48.58 124.24
CA LEU A 366 -107.21 47.85 124.61
C LEU A 366 -107.33 46.34 124.36
N GLY A 367 -108.54 45.76 124.47
CA GLY A 367 -108.81 44.37 124.13
C GLY A 367 -108.57 44.03 122.65
N HIS A 368 -108.65 45.00 121.75
CA HIS A 368 -108.33 44.83 120.33
C HIS A 368 -106.82 44.90 120.03
N PHE A 369 -106.01 45.46 120.92
CA PHE A 369 -104.54 45.46 120.80
C PHE A 369 -103.94 44.08 121.10
N GLY A 370 -104.61 43.24 121.91
CA GLY A 370 -104.10 41.93 122.33
C GLY A 370 -104.37 40.75 121.37
N ARG A 371 -104.94 40.98 120.17
CA ARG A 371 -105.39 39.91 119.26
C ARG A 371 -104.60 39.72 117.96
N PHE A 372 -103.44 40.37 117.83
CA PHE A 372 -102.59 40.20 116.66
C PHE A 372 -101.17 39.84 117.11
N HIS A 373 -100.95 38.54 117.31
CA HIS A 373 -99.65 37.90 117.40
C HIS A 373 -99.51 36.90 116.25
#